data_AF-A0A520I8A5-F1
#
_entry.id   AF-A0A520I8A5-F1
#
_cell.length_a   1.000
_cell.length_b   1.000
_cell.length_c   1.000
_cell.angle_alpha   90.00
_cell.angle_beta   90.00
_cell.angle_gamma   90.00
#
_symmetry.space_group_name_H-M   'P 1'
#
loop_
_entity.id
_entity.type
_entity.pdbx_description
1 polymer ?
#
loop_
_entity_poly.entity_id
_entity_poly.type
_entity_poly.pdbx_seq_one_letter_code
_entity_poly.pdbx_strand_id
1 'polypeptide(L)' 'MDQDLSRFVSAQDGVYPQALAELRRGAKASHWMWFVFPQIAGLGRSAMAQAY' A
#
# COMPACT_ATOMS: atom_id res chain seq x y z
N MET A 1 -19.10 -7.01 8.74
CA MET A 1 -17.74 -6.74 9.26
C MET A 1 -17.29 -5.46 8.60
N ASP A 2 -17.32 -4.37 9.34
CA ASP A 2 -16.92 -3.07 8.82
C ASP A 2 -15.44 -3.15 8.44
N GLN A 3 -15.15 -2.97 7.15
CA GLN A 3 -13.79 -3.03 6.66
C GLN A 3 -13.13 -1.70 6.99
N ASP A 4 -12.24 -1.70 7.97
CA ASP A 4 -11.54 -0.49 8.37
C ASP A 4 -10.64 0.00 7.21
N LEU A 5 -11.12 1.01 6.48
CA LEU A 5 -10.39 1.65 5.39
C LEU A 5 -9.30 2.59 5.91
N SER A 6 -9.36 3.00 7.19
CA SER A 6 -8.38 3.91 7.77
C SER A 6 -6.99 3.27 7.81
N ARG A 7 -6.90 1.94 7.87
CA ARG A 7 -5.63 1.20 7.81
C ARG A 7 -4.78 1.57 6.59
N PHE A 8 -5.40 1.81 5.43
CA PHE A 8 -4.67 2.18 4.22
C PHE A 8 -4.09 3.59 4.34
N VAL A 9 -4.89 4.54 4.81
CA VAL A 9 -4.46 5.94 4.99
C VAL A 9 -3.37 6.04 6.06
N SER A 10 -3.53 5.32 7.18
CA SER A 10 -2.54 5.27 8.24
C SER A 10 -1.20 4.67 7.76
N ALA A 11 -1.23 3.60 6.95
CA ALA A 11 -0.01 3.00 6.41
C ALA A 11 0.69 3.88 5.36
N GLN A 12 -0.03 4.82 4.75
CA GLN A 12 0.54 5.79 3.82
C GLN A 12 1.24 6.95 4.55
N ASP A 13 0.98 7.15 5.84
CA ASP A 13 1.61 8.23 6.60
C ASP A 13 3.14 8.09 6.63
N GLY A 14 3.83 9.21 6.43
CA GLY A 14 5.30 9.26 6.31
C GLY A 14 5.90 8.69 5.00
N VAL A 15 5.18 7.84 4.24
CA VAL A 15 5.72 7.20 3.02
C VAL A 15 5.08 7.68 1.72
N TYR A 16 3.91 8.32 1.79
CA TYR A 16 3.21 8.82 0.60
C TYR A 16 4.05 9.81 -0.24
N PRO A 17 4.78 10.79 0.34
CA PRO A 17 5.64 11.66 -0.46
C PRO A 17 6.74 10.90 -1.21
N GLN A 18 7.30 9.85 -0.59
CA GLN A 18 8.29 8.98 -1.22
C GLN A 18 7.68 8.17 -2.37
N ALA A 19 6.53 7.52 -2.15
CA ALA A 19 5.82 6.77 -3.18
C ALA A 19 5.50 7.66 -4.39
N LEU A 20 5.02 8.89 -4.15
CA LEU A 20 4.73 9.85 -5.21
C LEU A 20 5.98 10.26 -6.00
N ALA A 21 7.11 10.49 -5.33
CA ALA A 21 8.37 10.81 -5.98
C ALA A 21 8.88 9.63 -6.85
N GLU A 22 8.78 8.40 -6.35
CA GLU A 22 9.15 7.19 -7.09
C GLU A 22 8.28 6.97 -8.32
N LEU A 23 6.97 7.18 -8.20
CA LEU A 23 6.03 7.11 -9.32
C LEU A 23 6.31 8.19 -10.38
N ARG A 24 6.56 9.44 -9.97
CA ARG A 24 6.91 10.54 -10.89
C ARG A 24 8.21 10.30 -11.64
N ARG A 25 9.18 9.64 -10.99
CA ARG A 25 10.43 9.21 -11.63
C ARG A 25 10.25 7.96 -12.50
N GLY A 26 9.10 7.28 -12.43
CA GLY A 26 8.81 6.07 -13.20
C GLY A 26 9.49 4.81 -12.68
N ALA A 27 9.99 4.81 -11.44
CA ALA A 27 10.73 3.67 -10.88
C ALA A 27 10.49 3.52 -9.37
N LYS A 28 9.69 2.50 -9.01
CA LYS A 28 9.46 2.06 -7.64
C LYS A 28 10.72 1.43 -7.04
N ALA A 29 11.07 1.84 -5.82
CA ALA A 29 12.24 1.39 -5.09
C ALA A 29 11.97 1.02 -3.63
N SER A 30 10.84 1.42 -3.04
CA SER A 30 10.53 1.17 -1.62
C SER A 30 9.22 0.40 -1.39
N HIS A 31 8.93 0.10 -0.12
CA HIS A 31 7.88 -0.83 0.30
C HIS A 31 6.55 -0.15 0.59
N TRP A 32 5.76 0.13 -0.45
CA TRP A 32 4.44 0.77 -0.30
C TRP A 32 3.32 0.15 -1.15
N MET A 33 3.60 -0.92 -1.91
CA MET A 33 2.65 -1.44 -2.90
C MET A 33 1.31 -1.82 -2.30
N TRP A 34 1.31 -2.55 -1.18
CA TRP A 34 0.12 -3.16 -0.59
C TRP A 34 -0.94 -2.14 -0.16
N PHE A 35 -0.53 -0.92 0.22
CA PHE A 35 -1.45 0.09 0.76
C PHE A 35 -1.56 1.36 -0.09
N VAL A 36 -0.77 1.50 -1.16
CA VAL A 36 -0.95 2.56 -2.19
C VAL A 36 -1.72 2.04 -3.40
N PHE A 37 -1.45 0.79 -3.83
CA PHE A 37 -2.21 0.08 -4.87
C PHE A 37 -2.62 -1.30 -4.35
N PRO A 38 -3.61 -1.36 -3.43
CA PRO A 38 -4.08 -2.62 -2.85
C PRO A 38 -4.67 -3.54 -3.91
N GLN A 39 -4.65 -4.84 -3.61
CA GLN A 39 -5.18 -5.88 -4.48
C GLN A 39 -6.44 -6.51 -3.88
N ILE A 40 -7.19 -7.26 -4.69
CA ILE A 40 -8.33 -8.04 -4.18
C ILE A 40 -7.83 -9.10 -3.19
N ALA A 41 -8.50 -9.20 -2.05
CA ALA A 41 -8.18 -10.19 -1.02
C ALA A 41 -8.14 -11.63 -1.60
N GLY A 42 -7.12 -12.40 -1.23
CA GLY A 42 -6.90 -13.77 -1.70
C GLY A 42 -6.01 -13.89 -2.94
N LEU A 43 -5.69 -12.79 -3.64
CA LEU A 43 -4.68 -12.80 -4.70
C LEU A 43 -3.26 -13.02 -4.15
N GLY A 44 -2.93 -12.34 -3.05
CA GLY A 44 -1.67 -12.51 -2.32
C GLY A 44 -1.81 -13.38 -1.08
N ARG A 45 -0.72 -14.09 -0.72
CA ARG A 45 -0.67 -14.99 0.45
C ARG A 45 0.30 -14.56 1.55
N SER A 46 1.06 -13.48 1.34
CA SER A 46 1.91 -12.93 2.39
C SER A 46 1.08 -12.18 3.43
N ALA A 47 1.60 -12.07 4.65
CA ALA A 47 0.92 -11.34 5.73
C ALA A 47 0.55 -9.90 5.32
N MET A 48 1.44 -9.20 4.61
CA MET A 48 1.18 -7.85 4.11
C MET A 48 0.06 -7.79 3.06
N ALA A 49 -0.02 -8.79 2.18
CA ALA A 49 -1.07 -8.85 1.14
C ALA A 49 -2.43 -9.31 1.67
N GLN A 50 -2.47 -9.88 2.88
CA GLN A 50 -3.72 -10.21 3.57
C GLN A 50 -4.18 -9.07 4.46
N ALA A 51 -3.24 -8.27 4.99
CA ALA A 51 -3.54 -7.11 5.83
C ALA A 51 -4.09 -5.91 5.03
N TYR A 52 -3.61 -5.71 3.80
CA TYR A 52 -3.96 -4.59 2.92
C TYR A 52 -4.31 -5.09 1.52
#